data_AF-A0A1S3QLM9-F1
#
_entry.id   AF-A0A1S3QLM9-F1
#
_cell.length_a   1.000
_cell.length_b   1.000
_cell.length_c   1.000
_cell.angle_alpha   90.00
_cell.angle_beta   90.00
_cell.angle_gamma   90.00
#
_symmetry.space_group_name_H-M   'P 1'
#
loop_
_entity.id
_entity.type
_entity.pdbx_description
1 polymer ?
#
loop_
_entity_poly.entity_id
_entity_poly.type
_entity_poly.pdbx_seq_one_letter_code
_entity_poly.pdbx_strand_id
1 'polypeptide(L)'
;MEDPAEIIFEMSKEERKDFYRSVAWGLNRPLFAVYRRVLRMYDNRNHVGKYSPEEINKLKELRQKHGNDWATIGAALGRSASSVKDRCRLMKDTCNTGQILYPGGLVL
;
A
#
# COMPACT_ATOMS: atom_id res chain seq x y z
N MET A 1 -2.52 -12.74 -23.50
CA MET A 1 -3.14 -12.12 -22.31
C MET A 1 -2.05 -11.24 -21.74
N GLU A 2 -2.17 -9.93 -21.87
CA GLU A 2 -1.14 -8.98 -21.42
C GLU A 2 -1.00 -9.05 -19.90
N ASP A 3 0.22 -8.92 -19.39
CA ASP A 3 0.47 -8.95 -17.94
C ASP A 3 -0.20 -7.72 -17.30
N PRO A 4 -1.10 -7.91 -16.31
CA PRO A 4 -1.75 -6.78 -15.65
C PRO A 4 -0.76 -5.77 -15.04
N ALA A 5 0.44 -6.20 -14.62
CA ALA A 5 1.44 -5.27 -14.09
C ALA A 5 1.99 -4.32 -15.17
N GLU A 6 2.27 -4.81 -16.38
CA GLU A 6 2.67 -4.00 -17.54
C GLU A 6 1.56 -2.98 -17.89
N ILE A 7 0.30 -3.42 -17.95
CA ILE A 7 -0.86 -2.53 -18.18
C ILE A 7 -0.96 -1.45 -17.10
N ILE A 8 -0.59 -1.78 -15.86
CA ILE A 8 -0.76 -0.90 -14.71
C ILE A 8 0.40 0.08 -14.53
N PHE A 9 1.63 -0.26 -14.91
CA PHE A 9 2.78 0.59 -14.62
C PHE A 9 3.46 1.16 -15.86
N GLU A 10 3.26 0.55 -17.03
CA GLU A 10 4.00 0.89 -18.25
C GLU A 10 3.10 1.58 -19.29
N MET A 11 1.84 1.15 -19.44
CA MET A 11 0.92 1.73 -20.42
C MET A 11 0.48 3.15 -20.04
N SER A 12 0.24 3.98 -21.06
CA SER A 12 -0.25 5.34 -20.88
C SER A 12 -1.66 5.37 -20.28
N LYS A 13 -2.05 6.53 -19.74
CA LYS A 13 -3.37 6.73 -19.12
C LYS A 13 -4.52 6.43 -20.10
N GLU A 14 -4.31 6.71 -21.39
CA GLU A 14 -5.33 6.54 -22.43
C GLU A 14 -5.52 5.07 -22.80
N GLU A 15 -4.42 4.33 -22.94
CA GLU A 15 -4.45 2.91 -23.32
C GLU A 15 -5.01 2.04 -22.18
N ARG A 16 -4.73 2.38 -20.92
CA ARG A 16 -5.21 1.62 -19.76
C ARG A 16 -6.64 1.94 -19.29
N LYS A 17 -7.34 2.91 -19.90
CA LYS A 17 -8.63 3.40 -19.37
C LYS A 17 -9.73 2.31 -19.43
N ASP A 18 -9.72 1.50 -20.49
CA ASP A 18 -10.74 0.49 -20.75
C ASP A 18 -10.47 -0.82 -19.98
N PHE A 19 -9.22 -1.04 -19.58
CA PHE A 19 -8.84 -2.11 -18.66
C PHE A 19 -9.62 -2.03 -17.34
N TYR A 20 -9.64 -0.85 -16.70
CA TYR A 20 -10.38 -0.68 -15.44
C TYR A 20 -11.89 -0.83 -15.59
N ARG A 21 -12.45 -0.42 -16.74
CA ARG A 21 -13.88 -0.61 -17.04
C ARG A 21 -14.21 -2.08 -17.20
N SER A 22 -13.33 -2.84 -17.84
CA SER A 22 -13.46 -4.28 -18.01
C SER A 22 -13.40 -5.02 -16.67
N VAL A 23 -12.46 -4.64 -15.78
CA VAL A 23 -12.36 -5.20 -14.41
C VAL A 23 -13.57 -4.81 -13.55
N ALA A 24 -14.12 -3.61 -13.75
CA ALA A 24 -15.30 -3.15 -13.02
C ALA A 24 -16.62 -3.73 -13.54
N TRP A 25 -16.61 -4.42 -14.68
CA TRP A 25 -17.83 -4.94 -15.30
C TRP A 25 -18.53 -5.92 -14.35
N GLY A 26 -19.83 -5.69 -14.10
CA GLY A 26 -20.63 -6.51 -13.19
C GLY A 26 -20.40 -6.26 -11.70
N LEU A 27 -19.48 -5.36 -11.31
CA LEU A 27 -19.29 -4.97 -9.91
C LEU A 27 -20.18 -3.77 -9.56
N ASN A 28 -20.97 -3.89 -8.48
CA ASN A 28 -21.67 -2.75 -7.89
C ASN A 28 -20.71 -1.91 -7.00
N ARG A 29 -19.67 -1.37 -7.62
CA ARG A 29 -18.61 -0.58 -6.97
C ARG A 29 -18.21 0.59 -7.88
N PRO A 30 -17.90 1.77 -7.33
CA PRO A 30 -17.42 2.88 -8.13
C PRO A 30 -16.05 2.54 -8.76
N LEU A 31 -15.84 2.96 -10.00
CA LEU A 31 -14.61 2.68 -10.78
C LEU A 31 -13.33 3.09 -10.04
N PHE A 32 -13.39 4.19 -9.27
CA PHE A 32 -12.27 4.67 -8.47
C PHE A 32 -11.85 3.71 -7.34
N ALA A 33 -12.81 2.98 -6.75
CA ALA A 33 -12.49 1.96 -5.75
C ALA A 33 -11.81 0.74 -6.39
N VAL A 34 -12.27 0.34 -7.58
CA VAL A 34 -11.66 -0.73 -8.38
C VAL A 34 -10.23 -0.34 -8.77
N TYR A 35 -10.04 0.85 -9.33
CA TYR A 35 -8.74 1.43 -9.65
C TYR A 35 -7.75 1.37 -8.48
N ARG A 36 -8.15 1.89 -7.30
CA ARG A 36 -7.31 1.85 -6.08
C ARG A 36 -7.00 0.44 -5.59
N ARG A 37 -7.91 -0.52 -5.79
CA ARG A 37 -7.70 -1.92 -5.39
C ARG A 37 -6.71 -2.59 -6.33
N VAL A 38 -6.90 -2.45 -7.63
CA VAL A 38 -6.04 -2.99 -8.68
C VAL A 38 -4.61 -2.47 -8.52
N LEU A 39 -4.41 -1.16 -8.35
CA LEU A 39 -3.08 -0.60 -8.10
C LEU A 39 -2.36 -1.24 -6.90
N ARG A 40 -3.06 -1.43 -5.78
CA ARG A 40 -2.46 -2.04 -4.58
C ARG A 40 -2.18 -3.53 -4.73
N MET A 41 -2.95 -4.22 -5.57
CA MET A 41 -2.84 -5.67 -5.77
C MET A 41 -1.65 -6.02 -6.66
N TYR A 42 -1.33 -5.18 -7.63
CA TYR A 42 -0.24 -5.40 -8.58
C TYR A 42 1.04 -4.63 -8.24
N ASP A 43 1.02 -3.73 -7.25
CA ASP A 43 2.25 -3.13 -6.73
C ASP A 43 3.03 -4.16 -5.89
N ASN A 44 4.08 -4.74 -6.48
CA ASN A 44 4.96 -5.71 -5.80
C ASN A 44 5.57 -5.15 -4.50
N ARG A 45 5.71 -3.82 -4.40
CA ARG A 45 6.21 -3.15 -3.18
C ARG A 45 5.15 -3.00 -2.08
N ASN A 46 3.92 -3.45 -2.33
CA ASN A 46 2.83 -3.48 -1.36
C ASN A 46 2.82 -4.80 -0.54
N HIS A 47 3.54 -5.84 -0.97
CA HIS A 47 3.57 -7.17 -0.35
C HIS A 47 4.88 -7.49 0.38
N VAL A 48 5.62 -6.47 0.83
CA VAL A 48 6.93 -6.62 1.51
C VAL A 48 6.79 -7.19 2.94
N GLY A 49 5.59 -7.17 3.53
CA GLY A 49 5.32 -7.72 4.86
C GLY A 49 5.47 -6.71 6.00
N LYS A 50 5.71 -7.20 7.22
CA LYS A 50 5.82 -6.35 8.43
C LYS A 50 7.00 -5.39 8.32
N TYR A 51 6.86 -4.19 8.90
CA TYR A 51 7.97 -3.24 9.01
C TYR A 51 8.94 -3.70 10.10
N SER A 52 10.23 -3.79 9.78
CA SER A 52 11.28 -4.00 10.76
C SER A 52 11.50 -2.74 11.61
N PRO A 53 12.08 -2.86 12.82
CA PRO A 53 12.45 -1.71 13.64
C PRO A 53 13.35 -0.70 12.91
N GLU A 54 14.28 -1.19 12.09
CA GLU A 54 15.20 -0.38 11.29
C GLU A 54 14.46 0.40 10.21
N GLU A 55 13.52 -0.26 9.50
CA GLU A 55 12.67 0.41 8.52
C GLU A 55 11.80 1.49 9.17
N ILE A 56 11.34 1.27 10.41
CA ILE A 56 10.57 2.24 11.18
C ILE A 56 11.42 3.46 11.55
N ASN A 57 12.66 3.25 11.99
CA ASN A 57 13.56 4.35 12.32
C ASN A 57 13.91 5.17 11.06
N LYS A 58 14.25 4.49 9.97
CA LYS A 58 14.51 5.13 8.67
C LYS A 58 13.28 5.88 8.15
N LEU A 59 12.08 5.35 8.35
CA LEU A 59 10.83 6.05 8.05
C LEU A 59 10.68 7.36 8.82
N LYS A 60 11.00 7.38 10.13
CA LYS A 60 10.93 8.61 10.94
C LYS A 60 11.92 9.67 10.43
N GLU A 61 13.15 9.28 10.13
CA GLU A 61 14.19 10.16 9.59
C GLU A 61 13.78 10.74 8.23
N LEU A 62 13.34 9.87 7.30
CA LEU A 62 12.91 10.28 5.97
C LEU A 62 11.68 11.19 6.02
N ARG A 63 10.74 10.94 6.95
CA ARG A 63 9.59 11.82 7.18
C ARG A 63 10.00 13.19 7.73
N GLN A 64 11.00 13.25 8.61
CA GLN A 64 11.53 14.52 9.10
C GLN A 64 12.15 15.34 7.98
N LYS A 65 12.85 14.67 7.04
CA LYS A 65 13.53 15.30 5.90
C LYS A 65 12.60 15.69 4.75
N HIS A 66 11.67 14.81 4.38
CA HIS A 66 10.84 14.94 3.17
C HIS A 66 9.36 15.24 3.47
N GLY A 67 8.96 15.32 4.74
CA GLY A 67 7.59 15.60 5.14
C GLY A 67 6.63 14.47 4.73
N ASN A 68 5.60 14.84 3.95
CA ASN A 68 4.54 13.92 3.50
C ASN A 68 4.77 13.41 2.06
N ASP A 69 6.00 13.49 1.54
CA ASP A 69 6.35 12.94 0.24
C ASP A 69 6.50 11.42 0.30
N TRP A 70 5.35 10.73 0.37
CA TRP A 70 5.30 9.28 0.50
C TRP A 70 5.88 8.54 -0.71
N ALA A 71 5.92 9.17 -1.88
CA ALA A 71 6.52 8.58 -3.08
C ALA A 71 8.04 8.45 -2.90
N THR A 72 8.70 9.54 -2.53
CA THR A 72 10.15 9.56 -2.27
C THR A 72 10.52 8.67 -1.10
N ILE A 73 9.76 8.73 0.00
CA ILE A 73 10.01 7.90 1.19
C ILE A 73 9.81 6.40 0.86
N GLY A 74 8.75 6.06 0.13
CA GLY A 74 8.50 4.69 -0.31
C GLY A 74 9.62 4.14 -1.20
N ALA A 75 10.06 4.93 -2.18
CA ALA A 75 11.18 4.56 -3.03
C ALA A 75 12.46 4.29 -2.21
N ALA A 76 12.78 5.15 -1.24
CA ALA A 76 13.95 5.00 -0.38
C ALA A 76 13.88 3.80 0.59
N LEU A 77 12.67 3.36 0.94
CA LEU A 77 12.43 2.17 1.78
C LEU A 77 12.21 0.90 0.94
N GLY A 78 12.15 0.98 -0.39
CA GLY A 78 11.76 -0.14 -1.24
C GLY A 78 10.31 -0.59 -1.06
N ARG A 79 9.43 0.28 -0.53
CA ARG A 79 8.02 -0.02 -0.22
C ARG A 79 7.07 0.91 -0.98
N SER A 80 5.80 0.49 -1.11
CA SER A 80 4.79 1.34 -1.74
C SER A 80 4.53 2.60 -0.91
N ALA A 81 4.31 3.74 -1.58
CA ALA A 81 3.95 5.00 -0.93
C ALA A 81 2.69 4.87 -0.06
N SER A 82 1.74 4.03 -0.51
CA SER A 82 0.53 3.74 0.24
C SER A 82 0.82 3.01 1.55
N SER A 83 1.70 2.00 1.54
CA SER A 83 2.12 1.25 2.73
C SER A 83 2.81 2.15 3.75
N VAL A 84 3.70 3.04 3.27
CA VAL A 84 4.39 4.03 4.10
C VAL A 84 3.40 4.98 4.78
N LYS A 85 2.46 5.54 4.00
CA LYS A 85 1.43 6.44 4.53
C LYS A 85 0.57 5.75 5.59
N ASP A 86 0.13 4.52 5.33
CA ASP A 86 -0.65 3.73 6.28
C ASP A 86 0.16 3.43 7.54
N ARG A 87 1.45 3.07 7.42
CA ARG A 87 2.31 2.85 8.58
C ARG A 87 2.46 4.10 9.42
N CYS A 88 2.72 5.27 8.81
CA CYS A 88 2.79 6.54 9.53
C CYS A 88 1.46 6.91 10.21
N ARG A 89 0.32 6.59 9.59
CA ARG A 89 -1.00 6.77 10.23
C ARG A 89 -1.15 5.89 11.46
N LEU A 90 -0.73 4.63 11.38
CA LEU A 90 -0.82 3.64 12.46
C LEU A 90 0.22 3.84 13.58
N MET A 91 1.23 4.69 13.38
CA MET A 91 2.21 5.03 14.41
C MET A 91 1.75 6.12 15.37
N LYS A 92 0.60 6.76 15.11
CA LYS A 92 -0.04 7.65 16.09
C LYS A 92 -0.76 6.75 17.10
N ASP A 93 -0.33 6.80 18.36
CA ASP A 93 -0.61 5.88 19.48
C ASP A 93 -2.09 5.60 19.83
N THR A 94 -3.07 6.00 19.00
CA THR A 94 -4.51 5.84 19.27
C THR A 94 -5.19 4.74 18.45
N CYS A 95 -4.45 3.99 17.64
CA CYS A 95 -5.03 2.91 16.86
C CYS A 95 -4.83 1.56 17.55
N ASN A 96 -5.82 1.21 18.37
CA ASN A 96 -6.10 -0.14 18.87
C ASN A 96 -6.34 -1.09 17.68
N THR A 97 -5.27 -1.47 17.01
CA THR A 97 -5.29 -2.45 15.92
C THR A 97 -5.41 -3.83 16.57
N GLY A 98 -6.65 -4.25 16.80
CA GLY A 98 -7.06 -5.63 17.08
C GLY A 98 -6.04 -6.43 17.89
N GLN A 99 -5.82 -6.03 19.14
CA GLN A 99 -5.14 -6.89 20.10
C GLN A 99 -6.07 -8.09 20.32
N ILE A 100 -5.80 -9.21 19.65
CA ILE A 100 -6.48 -10.46 19.95
C ILE A 100 -5.92 -10.91 21.30
N LEU A 101 -6.62 -10.53 22.37
CA LEU A 101 -6.42 -11.13 23.68
C LEU A 101 -6.89 -12.57 23.56
N TYR A 102 -5.97 -13.52 23.43
CA TYR A 102 -6.30 -14.91 23.68
C TYR A 102 -6.65 -15.04 25.18
N PRO A 103 -7.80 -15.63 25.53
CA PRO A 103 -8.11 -15.92 26.92
C PRO A 103 -7.18 -17.05 27.39
N GLY A 104 -6.07 -16.68 28.02
CA GLY A 104 -5.10 -17.62 28.59
C GLY A 104 -3.67 -17.29 28.15
N GLY A 105 -3.01 -16.42 28.92
CA GLY A 105 -1.59 -16.15 28.75
C GLY A 105 -0.76 -17.41 29.00
N LEU A 106 -0.13 -17.92 27.94
CA LEU A 106 1.06 -18.74 28.02
C LEU A 106 1.89 -18.51 26.76
N VAL A 107 3.08 -17.96 26.97
CA VAL A 107 4.16 -17.89 25.98
C VAL A 107 4.93 -19.21 26.10
N LEU A 108 5.08 -19.94 25.00
CA LEU A 108 6.16 -20.91 24.82
C LEU A 108 7.22 -20.27 23.93
#